data_AF-A0A533VSW7-F1
#
_entry.id   AF-A0A533VSW7-F1
#
_cell.length_a   1.000
_cell.length_b   1.000
_cell.length_c   1.000
_cell.angle_alpha   90.00
_cell.angle_beta   90.00
_cell.angle_gamma   90.00
#
_symmetry.space_group_name_H-M   'P 1'
#
loop_
_entity.id
_entity.type
_entity.pdbx_description
1 polymer ?
#
loop_
_entity_poly.entity_id
_entity_poly.type
_entity_poly.pdbx_seq_one_letter_code
_entity_poly.pdbx_strand_id
1 'polypeptide(L)'
;MFEPISFIRVVLAAIIYAGIEYRYINRREEDWTKKVEGFMEKPAFGKYSPYQVFFLLPLFIVISYTQSPTAWVANVFLLALLEDFAYFGWRGEMVRKGEWTTQLFGSFKVGSAVIPAWWPIDLFITLALYAVPVL
;
A
#
# COMPACT_ATOMS: atom_id res chain seq x y z
N MET A 1 3.29 21.50 4.56
CA MET A 1 2.28 22.25 3.78
C MET A 1 1.72 21.34 2.69
N PHE A 2 0.40 21.34 2.50
CA PHE A 2 -0.27 20.54 1.47
C PHE A 2 -0.02 21.12 0.06
N GLU A 3 0.39 20.29 -0.89
CA GLU A 3 0.61 20.67 -2.29
C GLU A 3 -0.32 19.86 -3.21
N PRO A 4 -1.28 20.49 -3.90
CA PRO A 4 -2.29 19.77 -4.69
C PRO A 4 -1.72 18.88 -5.80
N ILE A 5 -0.67 19.33 -6.50
CA ILE A 5 -0.07 18.57 -7.60
C ILE A 5 0.58 17.28 -7.09
N SER A 6 1.30 17.38 -5.96
CA SER A 6 1.90 16.23 -5.30
C SER A 6 0.86 15.24 -4.79
N PHE A 7 -0.22 15.75 -4.19
CA PHE A 7 -1.35 14.92 -3.77
C PHE A 7 -1.97 14.15 -4.94
N ILE A 8 -2.23 14.81 -6.08
CA ILE A 8 -2.76 14.15 -7.28
C ILE A 8 -1.80 13.05 -7.77
N ARG A 9 -0.50 13.33 -7.78
CA ARG A 9 0.52 12.32 -8.17
C ARG A 9 0.49 11.13 -7.23
N VAL A 10 0.38 11.32 -5.92
CA VAL A 10 0.27 10.24 -4.93
C VAL A 10 -0.99 9.41 -5.14
N VAL A 11 -2.14 10.04 -5.34
CA VAL A 11 -3.40 9.34 -5.60
C VAL A 11 -3.31 8.50 -6.88
N LEU A 12 -2.84 9.09 -7.98
CA LEU A 12 -2.66 8.37 -9.25
C LEU A 12 -1.67 7.21 -9.12
N ALA A 13 -0.56 7.45 -8.42
CA ALA A 13 0.46 6.44 -8.19
C ALA A 13 -0.08 5.28 -7.34
N ALA A 14 -0.84 5.56 -6.28
CA ALA A 14 -1.49 4.55 -5.44
C ALA A 14 -2.43 3.66 -6.27
N ILE A 15 -3.30 4.26 -7.09
CA ILE A 15 -4.27 3.51 -7.91
C ILE A 15 -3.57 2.63 -8.95
N ILE A 16 -2.56 3.18 -9.63
CA ILE A 16 -1.78 2.43 -10.63
C ILE A 16 -1.02 1.29 -9.95
N TYR A 17 -0.39 1.56 -8.81
CA TYR A 17 0.37 0.57 -8.04
C TYR A 17 -0.54 -0.58 -7.59
N ALA A 18 -1.66 -0.26 -6.96
CA ALA A 18 -2.64 -1.25 -6.53
C ALA A 18 -3.17 -2.10 -7.70
N GLY A 19 -3.36 -1.49 -8.87
CA GLY A 19 -3.77 -2.23 -10.07
C GLY A 19 -2.70 -3.20 -10.59
N ILE A 20 -1.42 -2.81 -10.50
CA ILE A 20 -0.28 -3.68 -10.84
C ILE A 20 -0.16 -4.80 -9.81
N GLU A 21 -0.23 -4.48 -8.52
CA GLU A 21 -0.18 -5.45 -7.42
C GLU A 21 -1.32 -6.45 -7.53
N TYR A 22 -2.56 -5.99 -7.70
CA TYR A 22 -3.72 -6.83 -7.95
C TYR A 22 -3.49 -7.78 -9.13
N ARG A 23 -3.03 -7.27 -10.29
CA ARG A 23 -2.75 -8.13 -11.45
C ARG A 23 -1.60 -9.09 -11.23
N TYR A 24 -0.56 -8.68 -10.51
CA TYR A 24 0.64 -9.50 -10.30
C TYR A 24 0.43 -10.58 -9.24
N ILE A 25 -0.23 -10.23 -8.14
CA ILE A 25 -0.63 -11.16 -7.08
C ILE A 25 -1.70 -12.11 -7.60
N ASN A 26 -2.78 -11.64 -8.24
CA ASN A 26 -3.82 -12.56 -8.72
C ASN A 26 -3.33 -13.47 -9.84
N ARG A 27 -2.48 -12.99 -10.76
CA ARG A 27 -1.87 -13.86 -11.77
C ARG A 27 -0.94 -14.90 -11.14
N ARG A 28 -0.23 -14.53 -10.07
CA ARG A 28 0.56 -15.49 -9.27
C ARG A 28 -0.31 -16.43 -8.46
N GLU A 29 -1.42 -15.99 -7.87
CA GLU A 29 -2.36 -16.86 -7.17
C GLU A 29 -3.04 -17.84 -8.14
N GLU A 30 -3.44 -17.41 -9.34
CA GLU A 30 -3.95 -18.29 -10.40
C GLU A 30 -2.89 -19.30 -10.88
N ASP A 31 -1.61 -18.89 -10.94
CA ASP A 31 -0.51 -19.78 -11.34
C ASP A 31 -0.02 -20.68 -10.18
N TRP A 32 -0.21 -20.29 -8.92
CA TRP A 32 0.15 -21.06 -7.71
C TRP A 32 -0.96 -21.99 -7.23
N THR A 33 -2.21 -21.67 -7.52
CA THR A 33 -3.36 -22.58 -7.29
C THR A 33 -3.42 -23.70 -8.33
N LYS A 34 -2.66 -23.59 -9.43
CA LYS A 34 -2.32 -24.75 -10.27
C LYS A 34 -1.43 -25.68 -9.43
N LYS A 35 -2.02 -26.75 -8.92
CA LYS A 35 -1.30 -27.83 -8.23
C LYS A 35 -0.21 -28.38 -9.16
N VAL A 36 1.03 -27.92 -8.99
CA VAL A 36 2.20 -28.59 -9.56
C VAL A 36 2.79 -29.43 -8.44
N GLU A 37 2.53 -30.74 -8.50
CA GLU A 37 3.13 -31.71 -7.59
C GLU A 37 4.67 -31.53 -7.61
N GLY A 38 5.24 -31.16 -6.47
CA GLY A 38 6.68 -31.07 -6.29
C GLY A 38 7.30 -29.67 -6.25
N PHE A 39 6.53 -28.59 -6.40
CA PHE A 39 7.08 -27.25 -6.15
C PHE A 39 7.05 -26.93 -4.65
N MET A 40 8.07 -27.41 -3.95
CA MET A 40 8.40 -26.95 -2.59
C MET A 40 8.53 -25.42 -2.63
N GLU A 41 7.68 -24.74 -1.86
CA GLU A 41 7.67 -23.30 -1.61
C GLU A 41 9.09 -22.79 -1.38
N LYS A 42 9.75 -22.29 -2.43
CA LYS A 42 10.87 -21.38 -2.24
C LYS A 42 10.24 -20.00 -2.16
N PRO A 43 10.32 -19.32 -1.01
CA PRO A 43 9.77 -18.00 -0.88
C PRO A 43 10.56 -17.15 -1.85
N ALA A 44 9.88 -16.58 -2.85
CA ALA A 44 10.52 -15.69 -3.81
C ALA A 44 10.92 -14.42 -3.04
N PHE A 45 12.08 -14.51 -2.39
CA PHE A 45 12.63 -13.66 -1.34
C PHE A 45 11.81 -13.68 -0.04
N GLY A 46 12.35 -14.34 0.99
CA GLY A 46 11.68 -14.65 2.28
C GLY A 46 11.23 -13.49 3.17
N LYS A 47 10.87 -12.33 2.62
CA LYS A 47 10.14 -11.24 3.31
C LYS A 47 9.67 -10.10 2.41
N TYR A 48 10.22 -9.95 1.20
CA TYR A 48 9.89 -8.82 0.32
C TYR A 48 9.79 -9.28 -1.13
N SER A 49 8.61 -9.18 -1.75
CA SER A 49 8.49 -9.59 -3.15
C SER A 49 9.16 -8.54 -4.06
N PRO A 50 9.74 -8.92 -5.22
CA PRO A 50 10.40 -8.00 -6.15
C PRO A 50 9.58 -6.75 -6.52
N TYR A 51 8.25 -6.83 -6.43
CA TYR A 51 7.33 -5.69 -6.60
C TYR A 51 7.64 -4.51 -5.66
N GLN A 52 7.97 -4.77 -4.40
CA GLN A 52 8.32 -3.76 -3.40
C GLN A 52 9.68 -3.11 -3.66
N VAL A 53 10.52 -3.69 -4.51
CA VAL A 53 11.85 -3.14 -4.82
C VAL A 53 11.81 -2.34 -6.12
N PHE A 54 11.17 -2.88 -7.16
CA PHE A 54 11.19 -2.28 -8.51
C PHE A 54 10.13 -1.19 -8.72
N PHE A 55 9.02 -1.20 -7.98
CA PHE A 55 7.96 -0.19 -8.15
C PHE A 55 7.96 0.88 -7.06
N LEU A 56 8.40 0.53 -5.85
CA LEU A 56 8.45 1.42 -4.68
C LEU A 56 9.56 2.49 -4.83
N LEU A 57 10.66 2.16 -5.54
CA LEU A 57 11.76 3.09 -5.82
C LEU A 57 11.36 4.22 -6.81
N PRO A 58 10.74 3.96 -7.98
CA PRO A 58 10.16 5.01 -8.81
C PRO A 58 9.10 5.85 -8.08
N LEU A 59 8.31 5.22 -7.22
CA LEU A 59 7.30 5.85 -6.38
C LEU A 59 7.94 6.88 -5.44
N PHE A 60 9.03 6.50 -4.76
CA PHE A 60 9.79 7.40 -3.91
C PHE A 60 10.37 8.56 -4.70
N ILE A 61 10.87 8.34 -5.91
CA ILE A 61 11.42 9.39 -6.78
C ILE A 61 10.32 10.39 -7.21
N VAL A 62 9.15 9.91 -7.65
CA VAL A 62 8.04 10.78 -8.10
C VAL A 62 7.48 11.63 -6.96
N ILE A 63 7.43 11.08 -5.74
CA ILE A 63 6.94 11.76 -4.54
C ILE A 63 7.98 12.72 -3.95
N SER A 64 9.28 12.44 -4.11
CA SER A 64 10.37 13.22 -3.50
C SER A 64 10.89 14.38 -4.33
N TYR A 65 10.60 14.44 -5.64
CA TYR A 65 11.32 15.30 -6.57
C TYR A 65 11.25 16.82 -6.25
N THR A 66 10.27 17.29 -5.46
CA THR A 66 10.09 18.73 -5.16
C THR A 66 9.60 19.05 -3.75
N GLN A 67 9.64 18.11 -2.80
CA GLN A 67 8.93 18.25 -1.51
C GLN A 67 9.88 18.40 -0.32
N SER A 68 9.45 19.16 0.69
CA SER A 68 10.11 19.19 2.00
C SER A 68 10.12 17.78 2.63
N PRO A 69 11.11 17.42 3.47
CA PRO A 69 11.18 16.11 4.11
C PRO A 69 9.90 15.69 4.84
N THR A 70 9.23 16.60 5.56
CA THR A 70 7.98 16.31 6.27
C THR A 70 6.83 15.97 5.31
N ALA A 71 6.68 16.73 4.23
CA ALA A 71 5.68 16.47 3.20
C ALA A 71 6.00 15.19 2.40
N TRP A 72 7.29 14.87 2.19
CA TRP A 72 7.70 13.59 1.63
C TRP A 72 7.27 12.42 2.51
N VAL A 73 7.56 12.46 3.82
CA VAL A 73 7.13 11.40 4.76
C VAL A 73 5.59 11.31 4.79
N ALA A 74 4.88 12.44 4.82
CA ALA A 74 3.42 12.46 4.77
C ALA A 74 2.86 11.74 3.52
N ASN A 75 3.45 12.01 2.36
CA ASN A 75 3.06 11.34 1.12
C ASN A 75 3.35 9.84 1.13
N VAL A 76 4.42 9.38 1.78
CA VAL A 76 4.73 7.94 1.88
C VAL A 76 3.63 7.21 2.67
N PHE A 77 3.21 7.75 3.82
CA PHE A 77 2.11 7.18 4.59
C PHE A 77 0.77 7.27 3.85
N LEU A 78 0.48 8.42 3.22
CA LEU A 78 -0.73 8.59 2.43
C LEU A 78 -0.82 7.58 1.28
N LEU A 79 0.29 7.39 0.58
CA LEU A 79 0.41 6.46 -0.53
C LEU A 79 0.18 5.03 -0.08
N ALA A 80 0.82 4.58 1.00
CA ALA A 80 0.62 3.23 1.54
C ALA A 80 -0.86 2.97 1.89
N LEU A 81 -1.51 3.95 2.52
CA LEU A 81 -2.93 3.88 2.84
C LEU A 81 -3.82 3.80 1.59
N LEU A 82 -3.61 4.71 0.63
CA LEU A 82 -4.42 4.79 -0.59
C LEU A 82 -4.21 3.58 -1.51
N GLU A 83 -3.00 3.04 -1.52
CA GLU A 83 -2.65 1.85 -2.28
C GLU A 83 -3.44 0.65 -1.75
N ASP A 84 -3.41 0.40 -0.44
CA ASP A 84 -4.16 -0.71 0.18
C ASP A 84 -5.67 -0.55 -0.08
N PHE A 85 -6.22 0.67 0.06
CA PHE A 85 -7.61 0.95 -0.31
C PHE A 85 -7.91 0.65 -1.78
N ALA A 86 -7.05 1.08 -2.69
CA ALA A 86 -7.22 0.84 -4.11
C ALA A 86 -7.09 -0.65 -4.44
N TYR A 87 -6.22 -1.41 -3.75
CA TYR A 87 -6.04 -2.85 -3.94
C TYR A 87 -7.32 -3.60 -3.60
N PHE A 88 -7.91 -3.32 -2.43
CA PHE A 88 -9.20 -3.90 -2.05
C PHE A 88 -10.36 -3.42 -2.93
N GLY A 89 -10.30 -2.17 -3.38
CA GLY A 89 -11.23 -1.63 -4.38
C GLY A 89 -11.18 -2.40 -5.70
N TRP A 90 -9.98 -2.68 -6.23
CA TRP A 90 -9.77 -3.49 -7.43
C TRP A 90 -10.24 -4.93 -7.28
N ARG A 91 -10.07 -5.51 -6.09
CA ARG A 91 -10.55 -6.85 -5.76
C ARG A 91 -12.07 -6.94 -5.61
N GLY A 92 -12.74 -5.80 -5.37
CA GLY A 92 -14.18 -5.76 -5.11
C GLY A 92 -14.58 -6.43 -3.79
N GLU A 93 -13.63 -6.65 -2.89
CA GLU A 93 -13.83 -7.26 -1.58
C GLU A 93 -13.26 -6.37 -0.48
N MET A 94 -13.94 -6.31 0.67
CA MET A 94 -13.37 -5.68 1.86
C MET A 94 -12.29 -6.57 2.48
N VAL A 95 -11.39 -5.94 3.23
CA VAL A 95 -10.34 -6.62 4.01
C VAL A 95 -10.91 -7.77 4.82
N ARG A 96 -10.21 -8.91 4.81
CA ARG A 96 -10.58 -10.09 5.62
C ARG A 96 -9.58 -10.32 6.74
N LYS A 97 -10.08 -10.81 7.87
CA LYS A 97 -9.23 -11.20 9.00
C LYS A 97 -8.33 -12.36 8.57
N GLY A 98 -7.02 -12.21 8.79
CA GLY A 98 -6.01 -13.20 8.40
C GLY A 98 -5.25 -12.83 7.14
N GLU A 99 -5.66 -11.80 6.40
CA GLU A 99 -4.87 -11.23 5.30
C GLU A 99 -3.66 -10.46 5.83
N TRP A 100 -2.61 -10.35 5.01
CA TRP A 100 -1.34 -9.71 5.36
C TRP A 100 -1.53 -8.32 6.01
N THR A 101 -2.37 -7.46 5.43
CA THR A 101 -2.67 -6.11 5.97
C THR A 101 -3.19 -6.16 7.42
N THR A 102 -3.93 -7.21 7.78
CA THR A 102 -4.45 -7.42 9.16
C THR A 102 -3.46 -8.10 10.10
N GLN A 103 -2.40 -8.71 9.57
CA GLN A 103 -1.37 -9.40 10.37
C GLN A 103 -0.28 -8.44 10.85
N LEU A 104 -0.01 -7.35 10.13
CA LEU A 104 1.04 -6.38 10.47
C LEU A 104 0.85 -5.75 11.86
N PHE A 105 -0.34 -5.21 12.12
CA PHE A 105 -0.66 -4.50 13.37
C PHE A 105 -1.98 -4.96 14.01
N GLY A 106 -2.52 -6.09 13.54
CA GLY A 106 -3.85 -6.52 13.91
C GLY A 106 -4.95 -5.77 13.15
N SER A 107 -6.19 -6.04 13.55
CA SER A 107 -7.38 -5.40 12.99
C SER A 107 -8.49 -5.33 14.03
N PHE A 108 -9.42 -4.41 13.82
CA PHE A 108 -10.65 -4.32 14.60
C PHE A 108 -11.86 -4.35 13.66
N LYS A 109 -13.05 -4.59 14.22
CA LYS A 109 -14.30 -4.61 13.46
C LYS A 109 -15.10 -3.35 13.72
N VAL A 110 -15.64 -2.76 12.65
CA VAL A 110 -16.65 -1.70 12.72
C VAL A 110 -17.85 -2.17 11.91
N GLY A 111 -18.92 -2.57 12.61
CA GLY A 111 -20.03 -3.28 11.97
C GLY A 111 -19.56 -4.59 11.32
N SER A 112 -19.81 -4.74 10.01
CA SER A 112 -19.33 -5.88 9.21
C SER A 112 -17.94 -5.69 8.61
N ALA A 113 -17.38 -4.48 8.66
CA ALA A 113 -16.08 -4.17 8.07
C ALA A 113 -14.93 -4.58 9.02
N VAL A 114 -13.90 -5.21 8.48
CA VAL A 114 -12.60 -5.39 9.16
C VAL A 114 -11.72 -4.22 8.76
N ILE A 115 -11.16 -3.53 9.75
CA ILE A 115 -10.29 -2.38 9.56
C ILE A 115 -8.91 -2.73 10.11
N PRO A 116 -7.85 -2.75 9.29
CA PRO A 116 -6.48 -2.85 9.75
C PRO A 116 -6.15 -1.74 10.75
N ALA A 117 -5.51 -2.09 11.86
CA ALA A 117 -5.23 -1.11 12.93
C ALA A 117 -4.29 0.02 12.47
N TRP A 118 -3.46 -0.24 11.46
CA TRP A 118 -2.52 0.72 10.91
C TRP A 118 -3.19 1.77 10.02
N TRP A 119 -4.35 1.50 9.43
CA TRP A 119 -5.05 2.49 8.59
C TRP A 119 -5.34 3.83 9.30
N PRO A 120 -5.99 3.86 10.48
CA PRO A 120 -6.21 5.11 11.18
C PRO A 120 -4.91 5.75 11.70
N ILE A 121 -3.89 4.93 12.00
CA ILE A 121 -2.57 5.42 12.44
C ILE A 121 -1.87 6.16 11.29
N ASP A 122 -1.82 5.56 10.10
CA ASP A 122 -1.22 6.16 8.91
C ASP A 122 -1.95 7.43 8.48
N LEU A 123 -3.28 7.43 8.56
CA LEU A 123 -4.08 8.62 8.29
C LEU A 123 -3.75 9.74 9.30
N PHE A 124 -3.65 9.42 10.59
CA PHE A 124 -3.28 10.38 11.61
C PHE A 124 -1.88 10.95 11.39
N ILE A 125 -0.89 10.09 11.13
CA ILE A 125 0.50 10.49 10.84
C ILE A 125 0.54 11.41 9.62
N THR A 126 -0.14 11.02 8.54
CA THR A 126 -0.25 11.81 7.31
C THR A 126 -0.78 13.21 7.58
N LEU A 127 -1.91 13.31 8.30
CA LEU A 127 -2.55 14.59 8.63
C LEU A 127 -1.65 15.46 9.51
N ALA A 128 -1.02 14.86 10.53
CA ALA A 128 -0.10 15.55 11.41
C ALA A 128 1.09 16.14 10.64
N LEU A 129 1.72 15.34 9.76
CA LEU A 129 2.87 15.77 8.98
C LEU A 129 2.53 16.84 7.95
N TYR A 130 1.33 16.82 7.36
CA TYR A 130 0.89 17.92 6.48
C TYR A 130 0.58 19.21 7.24
N ALA A 131 0.10 19.10 8.48
CA ALA A 131 -0.24 20.22 9.33
C ALA A 131 0.98 20.93 9.92
N VAL A 132 2.14 20.25 10.03
CA VAL A 132 3.39 20.88 10.46
C VAL A 132 3.86 21.90 9.40
N PRO A 133 3.99 23.19 9.75
CA PRO A 133 4.59 24.18 8.87
C PRO A 133 6.05 23.81 8.64
N VAL A 134 6.48 23.84 7.37
CA VAL A 134 7.89 23.67 7.02
C VAL A 134 8.56 25.00 7.34
N LEU A 135 9.43 25.02 8.36
CA LEU A 135 10.33 26.15 8.64
C LEU A 135 11.50 26.15 7.63
#